data_AF-A0A099ZWT9-F1
#
_entry.id   AF-A0A099ZWT9-F1
#
_cell.length_a   1.000
_cell.length_b   1.000
_cell.length_c   1.000
_cell.angle_alpha   90.00
_cell.angle_beta   90.00
_cell.angle_gamma   90.00
#
_symmetry.space_group_name_H-M   'P 1'
#
loop_
_entity.id
_entity.type
_entity.pdbx_description
1 polymer ?
#
loop_
_entity_poly.entity_id
_entity_poly.type
_entity_poly.pdbx_seq_one_letter_code
_entity_poly.pdbx_strand_id
1 'polypeptide(L)' 'QTGGVASGFKHVITNDLSARRLLHIKGRRVVRATEVPLAWTSFNKGDCFIIDLG' A
#
# COMPACT_ATOMS: atom_id res chain seq x y z
N GLN A 1 -0.48 -7.32 8.83
CA GLN A 1 -1.82 -6.87 9.27
C GLN A 1 -1.98 -5.46 8.74
N THR A 2 -2.97 -5.22 7.89
CA THR A 2 -3.26 -3.88 7.36
C THR A 2 -3.84 -3.02 8.49
N GLY A 3 -3.23 -1.84 8.68
CA GLY A 3 -3.31 -1.07 9.91
C GLY A 3 -4.62 -0.32 10.19
N GLY A 4 -4.58 0.53 11.22
CA GLY A 4 -5.67 1.38 11.68
C GLY A 4 -5.34 1.98 13.06
N VAL A 5 -6.37 2.41 13.80
CA VAL A 5 -6.20 2.96 15.17
C VAL A 5 -5.47 1.98 16.10
N ALA A 6 -5.78 0.69 15.98
CA ALA A 6 -5.16 -0.37 16.78
C ALA A 6 -3.66 -0.56 16.50
N SER A 7 -3.20 -0.20 15.30
CA SER A 7 -1.78 -0.26 14.92
C SER A 7 -1.10 1.12 14.96
N GLY A 8 -1.74 2.13 15.56
CA GLY A 8 -1.17 3.45 15.79
C GLY A 8 -1.07 4.37 14.57
N PHE A 9 -1.64 4.01 13.41
CA PHE A 9 -1.64 4.92 12.25
C PHE A 9 -2.62 6.07 12.48
N LYS A 10 -2.09 7.27 12.68
CA LYS A 10 -2.84 8.53 12.65
C LYS A 10 -2.85 9.06 11.22
N HIS A 11 -3.96 9.67 10.81
CA HIS A 11 -4.15 10.31 9.49
C HIS A 11 -3.21 11.51 9.22
N VAL A 12 -2.32 11.85 10.17
CA VAL A 12 -1.28 12.86 10.00
C VAL A 12 0.06 12.14 9.93
N ILE A 13 0.50 11.83 8.72
CA ILE A 13 1.89 11.49 8.43
C ILE A 13 2.27 12.23 7.14
N THR A 14 2.66 13.49 7.30
CA THR A 14 3.27 14.29 6.25
C THR A 14 4.79 14.07 6.36
N ASN A 15 5.39 13.39 5.38
CA ASN A 15 6.83 13.10 5.27
C ASN A 15 7.39 11.98 6.18
N ASP A 16 6.76 10.80 6.20
CA ASP A 16 7.49 9.60 6.68
C ASP A 16 8.36 9.05 5.56
N LEU A 17 9.60 9.52 5.52
CA LEU A 17 10.68 9.04 4.64
C LEU A 17 11.10 7.58 4.93
N SER A 18 10.49 6.92 5.93
CA SER A 18 10.71 5.51 6.24
C SER A 18 9.60 4.59 5.69
N ALA A 19 8.68 5.14 4.88
CA ALA A 19 7.62 4.36 4.26
C ALA A 19 8.20 3.13 3.54
N ARG A 20 7.68 1.95 3.87
CA ARG A 20 8.06 0.70 3.21
C ARG A 20 6.84 -0.16 3.03
N ARG A 21 6.14 0.02 1.91
CA ARG A 21 4.86 -0.65 1.63
C ARG A 21 4.67 -0.96 0.15
N LEU A 22 3.81 -1.93 -0.12
CA LEU A 22 3.37 -2.30 -1.46
C LEU A 22 1.88 -1.98 -1.59
N LEU A 23 1.52 -1.19 -2.60
CA LEU A 23 0.13 -0.89 -2.91
C LEU A 23 -0.29 -1.64 -4.18
N HIS A 24 -1.35 -2.44 -4.05
CA HIS A 24 -2.00 -3.10 -5.18
C HIS A 24 -3.09 -2.20 -5.75
N ILE A 25 -2.98 -1.87 -7.05
CA ILE A 25 -3.89 -0.97 -7.73
C ILE A 25 -4.94 -1.77 -8.50
N LYS A 26 -6.21 -1.55 -8.17
CA LYS A 26 -7.36 -2.23 -8.78
C LYS A 26 -8.46 -1.25 -9.15
N GLY A 27 -9.26 -1.66 -10.14
CA GLY A 27 -10.47 -0.96 -10.56
C GLY A 27 -10.27 -0.13 -11.83
N ARG A 28 -11.26 -0.21 -12.74
CA ARG A 28 -11.24 0.49 -14.03
C ARG A 28 -11.92 1.85 -13.99
N ARG A 29 -13.02 1.97 -13.23
CA ARG A 29 -13.81 3.22 -13.11
C ARG A 29 -13.53 3.95 -11.80
N VAL A 30 -13.38 3.21 -10.71
CA VAL A 30 -12.97 3.73 -9.41
C VAL A 30 -11.70 3.00 -9.03
N VAL A 31 -10.59 3.74 -9.00
CA VAL A 31 -9.28 3.20 -8.66
C VAL A 31 -9.16 3.08 -7.15
N ARG A 32 -8.71 1.93 -6.68
CA ARG A 32 -8.43 1.66 -5.26
C ARG A 32 -6.99 1.21 -5.11
N ALA A 33 -6.30 1.79 -4.14
CA ALA A 33 -4.99 1.36 -3.71
C ALA A 33 -5.15 0.60 -2.38
N THR A 34 -4.76 -0.68 -2.38
CA THR A 34 -4.82 -1.52 -1.17
C THR A 34 -3.41 -1.88 -0.74
N GLU A 35 -3.07 -1.63 0.51
CA GLU A 35 -1.78 -2.06 1.06
C GLU A 35 -1.76 -3.59 1.21
N VAL A 36 -0.71 -4.20 0.65
CA VAL A 36 -0.47 -5.65 0.65
C VAL A 36 0.95 -5.93 1.15
N PRO A 37 1.28 -7.17 1.56
CA PRO A 37 2.63 -7.50 1.99
C PRO A 37 3.66 -7.18 0.89
N LEU A 38 4.78 -6.54 1.27
CA LEU A 38 5.90 -6.27 0.37
C LEU A 38 6.69 -7.57 0.09
N ALA A 39 6.14 -8.41 -0.77
CA ALA A 39 6.69 -9.69 -1.16
C ALA A 39 6.27 -10.06 -2.59
N TRP A 40 7.09 -10.85 -3.30
CA TRP A 40 6.80 -11.30 -4.66
C TRP A 40 5.47 -12.05 -4.79
N THR A 41 5.05 -12.76 -3.73
CA THR A 41 3.77 -13.49 -3.69
C THR A 41 2.54 -12.58 -3.80
N SER A 42 2.68 -11.27 -3.55
CA SER A 42 1.61 -10.30 -3.71
C SER A 42 1.41 -9.86 -5.16
N PHE A 43 2.39 -10.10 -6.04
CA PHE A 43 2.36 -9.63 -7.42
C PHE A 43 1.64 -10.59 -8.35
N ASN A 44 1.12 -10.04 -9.44
CA ASN A 44 0.67 -10.80 -10.59
C ASN A 44 0.91 -9.99 -11.88
N LYS A 45 0.77 -10.62 -13.05
CA LYS A 45 1.09 -10.00 -14.35
C LYS A 45 0.00 -9.06 -14.89
N GLY A 46 -1.22 -9.11 -14.34
CA GLY A 46 -2.38 -8.43 -14.89
C GLY A 46 -2.70 -7.08 -14.26
N ASP A 47 -2.01 -6.73 -13.17
CA ASP A 47 -2.30 -5.54 -12.38
C ASP A 47 -1.08 -4.62 -12.25
N CYS A 48 -1.36 -3.39 -11.81
CA CYS A 48 -0.34 -2.42 -11.44
C CYS A 48 -0.08 -2.43 -9.94
N PHE A 49 1.16 -2.15 -9.58
CA PHE A 49 1.63 -2.07 -8.20
C PHE A 49 2.49 -0.83 -8.01
N ILE A 50 2.42 -0.22 -6.83
CA ILE A 50 3.31 0.87 -6.41
C ILE A 50 4.14 0.36 -5.24
N ILE A 51 5.45 0.40 -5.39
CA ILE A 51 6.39 0.17 -4.30
C ILE A 51 6.76 1.54 -3.75
N ASP A 52 6.41 1.79 -2.50
CA ASP A 52 6.71 3.04 -1.78
C ASP A 52 7.81 2.74 -0.75
N LEU A 53 8.97 3.38 -0.93
CA LEU A 53 10.20 3.18 -0.15
C LEU A 53 10.67 4.48 0.53
N GLY A 54 9.81 5.49 0.65
CA GLY A 54 10.13 6.83 1.17
C GLY A 54 10.07 7.92 0.11
#